data_AF-A0A142KXK0-F1
#
_entry.id   AF-A0A142KXK0-F1
#
_cell.length_a   1.000
_cell.length_b   1.000
_cell.length_c   1.000
_cell.angle_alpha   90.00
_cell.angle_beta   90.00
_cell.angle_gamma   90.00
#
_symmetry.space_group_name_H-M   'P 1'
#
loop_
_entity.id
_entity.type
_entity.pdbx_description
1 polymer ?
#
loop_
_entity_poly.entity_id
_entity_poly.type
_entity_poly.pdbx_seq_one_letter_code
_entity_poly.pdbx_strand_id
1 'polypeptide(L)'
;GFSIFFPVLLGNLGDEKNAEIQEKLRKEVRGKVGTNPDNLSFEKIKEMELVQSFVYETLRLNPPVPSQFARARKDFQLSSHDSVYDIKKGELLCGFQPLV
;
A
#
# COMPACT_ATOMS: atom_id res chain seq x y z
N GLY A 1 -5.35 -6.03 -9.99
CA GLY A 1 -4.53 -5.71 -8.82
C GLY A 1 -3.06 -5.64 -9.20
N PHE A 2 -2.39 -6.80 -9.30
CA PHE A 2 -0.95 -6.88 -9.58
C PHE A 2 -0.51 -6.10 -10.84
N SER A 3 -1.25 -6.21 -11.96
CA SER A 3 -0.92 -5.52 -13.21
C SER A 3 -1.02 -3.99 -13.16
N ILE A 4 -1.71 -3.43 -12.16
CA ILE A 4 -1.81 -1.98 -11.93
C ILE A 4 -0.74 -1.55 -10.93
N PHE A 5 -0.56 -2.31 -9.85
CA PHE A 5 0.41 -2.05 -8.80
C PHE A 5 1.87 -2.16 -9.26
N PHE A 6 2.20 -3.22 -9.99
CA PHE A 6 3.60 -3.54 -10.31
C PHE A 6 4.28 -2.48 -11.19
N PRO A 7 3.65 -1.94 -12.25
CA PRO A 7 4.23 -0.84 -13.02
C PRO A 7 4.44 0.43 -12.21
N VAL A 8 3.53 0.75 -11.29
CA VAL A 8 3.64 1.93 -10.42
C VAL A 8 4.81 1.79 -9.45
N LEU A 9 5.00 0.60 -8.88
CA LEU A 9 6.13 0.31 -8.00
C LEU A 9 7.46 0.44 -8.74
N LEU A 10 7.57 -0.12 -9.94
CA LEU A 10 8.77 0.03 -10.77
C LEU A 10 8.99 1.48 -11.22
N GLY A 11 7.93 2.21 -11.54
CA GLY A 11 7.99 3.64 -11.87
C GLY A 11 8.55 4.46 -10.71
N ASN A 12 8.03 4.25 -9.49
CA ASN A 12 8.53 4.93 -8.30
C ASN A 12 9.97 4.54 -7.95
N LEU A 13 10.35 3.27 -8.16
CA LEU A 13 11.72 2.81 -7.90
C LEU A 13 12.73 3.29 -8.95
N GLY A 14 12.27 3.48 -10.19
CA GLY A 14 13.06 3.92 -11.34
C GLY A 14 13.14 5.43 -11.51
N ASP A 15 12.33 6.22 -10.79
CA ASP A 15 12.40 7.67 -10.80
C ASP A 15 13.74 8.14 -10.22
N GLU A 16 14.47 8.96 -10.98
CA GLU A 16 15.77 9.53 -10.59
C GLU A 16 15.69 10.32 -9.28
N LYS A 17 14.52 10.91 -8.97
CA LYS A 17 14.29 11.61 -7.69
C LYS A 17 14.43 10.68 -6.49
N ASN A 18 14.24 9.39 -6.67
CA ASN A 18 14.31 8.37 -5.63
C ASN A 18 15.65 7.63 -5.61
N ALA A 19 16.68 8.12 -6.31
CA ALA A 19 18.00 7.47 -6.38
C ALA A 19 18.63 7.22 -4.99
N GLU A 20 18.47 8.16 -4.04
CA GLU A 20 18.96 7.99 -2.66
C GLU A 20 18.23 6.83 -1.95
N ILE A 21 16.91 6.74 -2.12
CA ILE A 21 16.09 5.67 -1.54
C ILE A 21 16.45 4.33 -2.18
N GLN A 22 16.64 4.29 -3.49
CA GLN A 22 17.06 3.09 -4.21
C GLN A 22 18.39 2.54 -3.67
N GLU A 23 19.35 3.42 -3.37
CA GLU A 23 20.63 3.00 -2.79
C GLU A 23 20.48 2.49 -1.35
N LYS A 24 19.63 3.13 -0.53
CA LYS A 24 19.31 2.64 0.82
C LYS A 24 18.65 1.25 0.79
N LEU A 25 17.69 1.05 -0.12
CA LEU A 25 17.03 -0.24 -0.35
C LEU A 25 18.04 -1.31 -0.79
N ARG A 26 18.94 -0.97 -1.72
CA ARG A 26 20.00 -1.87 -2.19
C ARG A 26 20.93 -2.30 -1.04
N LYS A 27 21.29 -1.38 -0.15
CA LYS A 27 22.12 -1.67 1.04
C LYS A 27 21.39 -2.57 2.02
N GLU A 28 20.11 -2.31 2.32
CA GLU A 28 19.30 -3.15 3.21
C GLU A 28 19.19 -4.58 2.68
N VAL A 29 18.80 -4.75 1.41
CA VAL A 29 18.63 -6.07 0.78
C VAL A 29 19.95 -6.84 0.78
N ARG A 30 21.06 -6.21 0.37
CA ARG A 30 22.38 -6.85 0.37
C ARG A 30 22.88 -7.16 1.78
N GLY A 31 22.56 -6.33 2.77
CA GLY A 31 22.91 -6.56 4.16
C GLY A 31 22.19 -7.77 4.77
N LYS A 32 20.92 -8.02 4.40
CA LYS A 32 20.12 -9.13 4.93
C LYS A 32 20.26 -10.44 4.16
N VAL A 33 20.37 -10.37 2.83
CA VAL A 33 20.41 -11.57 1.95
C VAL A 33 21.85 -11.94 1.57
N GLY A 34 22.78 -10.98 1.54
CA GLY A 34 24.10 -11.17 0.97
C GLY A 34 24.07 -11.13 -0.57
N THR A 35 25.07 -11.74 -1.20
CA THR A 35 25.19 -11.81 -2.67
C THR A 35 24.63 -13.11 -3.26
N ASN A 36 24.36 -14.13 -2.44
CA ASN A 36 23.80 -15.40 -2.89
C ASN A 36 22.26 -15.33 -2.96
N PRO A 37 21.63 -15.53 -4.13
CA PRO A 37 20.18 -15.56 -4.28
C PRO A 37 19.49 -16.61 -3.40
N ASP A 38 20.15 -17.75 -3.13
CA ASP A 38 19.58 -18.86 -2.35
C ASP A 38 19.33 -18.49 -0.88
N ASN A 39 19.93 -17.39 -0.42
CA ASN A 39 19.76 -16.89 0.92
C ASN A 39 18.44 -16.13 1.13
N LEU A 40 17.64 -15.91 0.07
CA LEU A 40 16.38 -15.20 0.16
C LEU A 40 15.30 -16.10 0.79
N SER A 41 14.75 -15.67 1.92
CA SER A 41 13.66 -16.36 2.61
C SER A 41 12.60 -15.37 3.06
N PHE A 42 11.38 -15.86 3.29
CA PHE A 42 10.28 -15.03 3.79
C PHE A 42 10.61 -14.34 5.12
N GLU A 43 11.30 -15.02 6.03
CA GLU A 43 11.71 -14.46 7.32
C GLU A 43 12.66 -13.27 7.14
N LYS A 44 13.62 -13.37 6.22
CA LYS A 44 14.52 -12.23 5.92
C LYS A 44 13.81 -11.06 5.27
N ILE A 45 12.81 -11.30 4.41
CA ILE A 45 12.00 -10.24 3.81
C ILE A 45 11.20 -9.48 4.88
N LYS A 46 10.67 -10.20 5.89
CA LYS A 46 9.99 -9.56 7.03
C LYS A 46 10.90 -8.64 7.84
N GLU A 47 12.21 -8.86 7.82
CA GLU A 47 13.21 -8.02 8.47
C GLU A 47 13.69 -6.83 7.62
N MET A 48 13.19 -6.66 6.38
CA MET A 48 13.52 -5.54 5.50
C MET A 48 12.50 -4.42 5.67
N GLU A 49 12.68 -3.62 6.72
CA GLU A 49 11.75 -2.56 7.09
C GLU A 49 11.65 -1.46 6.02
N LEU A 50 12.78 -1.09 5.40
CA LEU A 50 12.78 -0.05 4.37
C LEU A 50 12.09 -0.53 3.08
N VAL A 51 12.32 -1.78 2.68
CA VAL A 51 11.60 -2.40 1.54
C VAL A 51 10.09 -2.40 1.81
N GLN A 52 9.66 -2.80 3.01
CA GLN A 52 8.24 -2.78 3.36
C GLN A 52 7.68 -1.35 3.36
N SER A 53 8.39 -0.40 3.96
CA SER A 53 8.00 1.00 3.99
C SER A 53 7.84 1.57 2.59
N PHE A 54 8.76 1.25 1.66
CA PHE A 54 8.68 1.69 0.27
C PHE A 54 7.44 1.16 -0.45
N VAL A 55 7.13 -0.14 -0.25
CA VAL A 55 5.94 -0.77 -0.82
C VAL A 55 4.67 -0.14 -0.27
N TYR A 56 4.59 0.06 1.05
CA TYR A 56 3.42 0.65 1.69
C TYR A 56 3.20 2.10 1.27
N GLU A 57 4.25 2.90 1.18
CA GLU A 57 4.14 4.30 0.77
C GLU A 57 3.73 4.42 -0.70
N THR A 58 4.25 3.54 -1.55
CA THR A 58 3.80 3.44 -2.96
C THR A 58 2.30 3.13 -3.04
N LEU A 59 1.81 2.18 -2.24
CA LEU A 59 0.39 1.82 -2.20
C LEU A 59 -0.50 2.91 -1.58
N ARG A 60 0.02 3.63 -0.59
CA ARG A 60 -0.67 4.74 0.06
C ARG A 60 -0.93 5.88 -0.92
N LEU A 61 0.08 6.24 -1.71
CA LEU A 61 -0.01 7.29 -2.73
C LEU A 61 -0.70 6.82 -4.01
N ASN A 62 -0.63 5.53 -4.35
CA ASN A 62 -1.23 5.01 -5.57
C ASN A 62 -2.07 3.76 -5.26
N PRO A 63 -3.24 3.93 -4.62
CA PRO A 63 -4.11 2.81 -4.28
C PRO A 63 -4.56 2.10 -5.56
N PRO A 64 -4.30 0.79 -5.75
CA PRO A 64 -4.68 0.07 -6.97
C PRO A 64 -6.19 -0.02 -7.20
N VAL A 65 -6.98 0.20 -6.14
CA VAL A 65 -8.44 0.24 -6.17
C VAL A 65 -8.88 1.47 -5.38
N PRO A 66 -9.06 2.65 -6.02
CA PRO A 66 -9.37 3.89 -5.30
C PRO A 66 -10.76 3.95 -4.68
N SER A 67 -11.74 3.29 -5.30
CA SER A 67 -13.15 3.27 -4.84
C SER A 67 -13.51 1.90 -4.28
N GLN A 68 -14.06 1.86 -3.07
CA GLN A 68 -14.63 0.65 -2.48
C GLN A 68 -16.12 0.82 -2.27
N PHE A 69 -16.90 -0.19 -2.66
CA PHE A 69 -18.35 -0.17 -2.55
C PHE A 69 -18.83 -1.26 -1.60
N ALA A 70 -19.83 -0.93 -0.77
CA ALA A 70 -20.48 -1.87 0.11
C ALA A 70 -21.97 -1.55 0.25
N ARG A 71 -22.80 -2.57 0.45
CA ARG A 71 -24.24 -2.39 0.70
C ARG A 71 -24.57 -2.68 2.16
N ALA A 72 -25.30 -1.78 2.80
CA ALA A 72 -25.73 -1.93 4.19
C ALA A 72 -26.64 -3.16 4.36
N ARG A 73 -26.26 -4.07 5.28
CA ARG A 73 -27.04 -5.29 5.56
C ARG A 73 -28.13 -5.10 6.62
N LYS A 74 -28.04 -4.03 7.41
CA LYS A 74 -28.97 -3.61 8.45
C LYS A 74 -28.88 -2.09 8.63
N ASP A 75 -29.80 -1.51 9.39
CA ASP A 75 -29.73 -0.11 9.80
C ASP A 75 -28.62 0.08 10.84
N PHE A 76 -27.83 1.15 10.73
CA PHE A 76 -26.77 1.49 11.68
C PHE A 76 -26.39 2.98 11.60
N GLN A 77 -25.65 3.46 12.60
CA GLN A 77 -25.08 4.80 12.62
C GLN A 77 -23.61 4.77 12.19
N LEU A 78 -23.26 5.61 11.22
CA LEU A 78 -21.90 5.84 10.76
C LEU A 78 -21.37 7.15 11.31
N SER A 79 -20.31 7.11 12.10
CA SER A 79 -19.69 8.31 12.68
C SER A 79 -18.48 8.76 11.86
N SER A 80 -18.44 10.05 11.56
CA SER A 80 -17.28 10.80 11.08
C SER A 80 -16.56 11.45 12.26
N HIS A 81 -15.50 12.20 11.98
CA HIS A 81 -14.75 13.01 12.95
C HIS A 81 -15.60 14.10 13.64
N ASP A 82 -16.67 14.55 12.99
CA ASP A 82 -17.48 15.71 13.37
C ASP A 82 -18.99 15.44 13.45
N SER A 83 -19.45 14.31 12.93
CA SER A 83 -20.88 14.08 12.64
C SER A 83 -21.26 12.60 12.67
N VAL A 84 -22.56 12.31 12.77
CA VAL A 84 -23.11 10.95 12.75
C VAL A 84 -24.25 10.87 11.74
N TYR A 85 -24.28 9.80 10.94
CA TYR A 85 -25.23 9.58 9.86
C TYR A 85 -26.00 8.28 10.09
N ASP A 86 -27.33 8.31 9.96
CA ASP A 86 -28.16 7.10 9.98
C ASP A 86 -28.18 6.45 8.59
N ILE A 87 -27.64 5.23 8.50
CA ILE A 87 -27.61 4.43 7.26
C ILE A 87 -28.68 3.34 7.34
N LYS A 88 -29.50 3.22 6.29
CA LYS A 88 -30.57 2.23 6.16
C LYS A 88 -30.13 0.96 5.44
N LYS A 89 -30.73 -0.16 5.82
CA LYS A 89 -30.54 -1.44 5.12
C LYS A 89 -30.81 -1.27 3.62
N GLY A 90 -29.86 -1.72 2.81
CA GLY A 90 -29.95 -1.68 1.36
C GLY A 90 -29.26 -0.50 0.69
N GLU A 91 -28.89 0.54 1.46
CA GLU A 91 -28.14 1.70 0.94
C GLU A 91 -26.73 1.30 0.48
N LEU A 92 -26.27 1.95 -0.59
CA LEU A 92 -24.94 1.76 -1.16
C LEU A 92 -23.99 2.82 -0.58
N LEU A 93 -22.93 2.34 0.04
CA LEU A 93 -21.83 3.15 0.56
C LEU A 93 -20.67 3.10 -0.43
N CYS A 94 -20.05 4.25 -0.64
CA CYS A 94 -18.84 4.40 -1.44
C CYS A 94 -17.75 5.02 -0.55
N GLY A 95 -16.68 4.26 -0.33
CA GLY A 95 -15.43 4.79 0.18
C GLY A 95 -14.54 5.18 -1.00
N PHE A 96 -13.95 6.37 -0.92
CA PHE A 96 -12.92 6.80 -1.85
C PHE A 96 -11.64 7.02 -1.05
N GLN A 97 -10.52 6.46 -1.53
CA GLN A 97 -9.20 6.68 -0.96
C GLN A 97 -8.52 7.83 -1.73
N PRO A 98 -8.58 9.08 -1.22
CA PRO A 98 -7.96 10.21 -1.88
C PRO A 98 -6.44 10.15 -1.77
N LEU A 99 -5.78 10.78 -2.75
CA LEU A 99 -4.37 11.12 -2.69
C LEU A 99 -4.13 12.07 -1.50
N VAL A 100 -3.22 11.71 -0.59
CA VAL A 100 -2.74 12.59 0.49
C VAL A 100 -1.24 12.73 0.42
#